data_AF-M4BYH1-F1
#
_entry.id   AF-M4BYH1-F1
#
_cell.length_a   1.000
_cell.length_b   1.000
_cell.length_c   1.000
_cell.angle_alpha   90.00
_cell.angle_beta   90.00
_cell.angle_gamma   90.00
#
_symmetry.space_group_name_H-M   'P 1'
#
loop_
_entity.id
_entity.type
_entity.pdbx_description
1 polymer ?
#
loop_
_entity_poly.entity_id
_entity_poly.type
_entity_poly.pdbx_seq_one_letter_code
_entity_poly.pdbx_strand_id
1 'polypeptide(L)'
;MVQVTLLSAIVGVPRCVSAVKIDTNEVTVALNICDIVHLNDELIVSTRDGRVLVYKRNDAEVGKVAEYAQVAQMEIDDEIEKLIVVQPELLDSDASTHLLIRCFSGRVFCLNGPSTSGAAHKRKIVPWNGPPTSDNGMTFVIADIELNRARGMVALVSMSGLVSLFSSSGEKQWDYQLPEAVVNADKLEMTAPGGRQDAIVVCTWTGQLYAIQSERKLVRFRMPLPVCCMFCVGICDLTAQVDPTIVGISTSGTVFVYRDVQDTLIRGLQDITLADKIKQSSVFAQLDSLEKRKDMMMKLCATFPQAVVSAETTMPSVEDLIKAMLTVPVQP
;
A
#
# COMPACT_ATOMS: atom_id res chain seq x y z
N MET A 1 -11.26 12.36 33.34
CA MET A 1 -9.79 12.36 33.40
C MET A 1 -9.32 11.22 32.50
N VAL A 2 -9.01 11.51 31.24
CA VAL A 2 -8.57 10.50 30.26
C VAL A 2 -7.14 10.84 29.91
N GLN A 3 -6.22 10.03 30.43
CA GLN A 3 -4.79 10.17 30.22
C GLN A 3 -4.44 9.48 28.90
N VAL A 4 -4.23 10.24 27.83
CA VAL A 4 -3.90 9.68 26.51
C VAL A 4 -2.38 9.71 26.33
N THR A 5 -1.72 8.63 26.70
CA THR A 5 -0.32 8.36 26.29
C THR A 5 -0.39 7.31 25.20
N LEU A 6 -0.23 7.74 23.95
CA LEU A 6 -0.44 6.91 22.77
C LEU A 6 0.86 6.22 22.35
N LEU A 7 0.95 4.92 22.64
CA LEU A 7 1.84 4.00 21.95
C LEU A 7 0.96 3.10 21.06
N SER A 8 1.11 3.19 19.74
CA SER A 8 0.43 2.29 18.80
C SER A 8 1.15 0.94 18.76
N ALA A 9 0.73 0.00 19.60
CA ALA A 9 1.13 -1.40 19.49
C ALA A 9 0.01 -2.19 18.81
N ILE A 10 0.28 -2.70 17.61
CA ILE A 10 -0.65 -3.54 16.84
C ILE A 10 -0.70 -4.92 17.52
N VAL A 11 -1.75 -5.18 18.32
CA VAL A 11 -2.00 -6.50 18.92
C VAL A 11 -3.13 -7.21 18.18
N GLY A 12 -2.75 -8.02 17.19
CA GLY A 12 -3.18 -9.43 17.08
C GLY A 12 -4.66 -9.82 17.02
N VAL A 13 -5.60 -8.96 16.64
CA VAL A 13 -6.96 -9.37 16.23
C VAL A 13 -7.20 -8.80 14.83
N PRO A 14 -7.76 -9.54 13.85
CA PRO A 14 -7.45 -9.34 12.43
C PRO A 14 -7.65 -7.92 11.89
N ARG A 15 -8.45 -7.06 12.53
CA ARG A 15 -8.74 -5.68 12.09
C ARG A 15 -9.10 -4.69 13.22
N CYS A 16 -8.61 -4.89 14.44
CA CYS A 16 -8.82 -3.93 15.55
C CYS A 16 -7.50 -3.30 15.97
N VAL A 17 -7.38 -1.97 15.94
CA VAL A 17 -6.25 -1.26 16.54
C VAL A 17 -6.59 -1.03 18.01
N SER A 18 -5.94 -1.79 18.89
CA SER A 18 -5.99 -1.52 20.32
C SER A 18 -5.02 -0.37 20.61
N ALA A 19 -5.52 0.80 21.03
CA ALA A 19 -4.64 1.82 21.60
C ALA A 19 -4.22 1.34 22.99
N VAL A 20 -2.91 1.13 23.18
CA VAL A 20 -2.34 0.62 24.42
C VAL A 20 -1.65 1.77 25.14
N LYS A 21 -2.21 2.20 26.27
CA LYS A 21 -1.46 3.00 27.24
C LYS A 21 -0.52 2.04 27.98
N ILE A 22 0.79 2.16 27.76
CA ILE A 22 1.80 1.47 28.59
C ILE A 22 2.33 2.49 29.59
N ASP A 23 1.60 2.67 30.69
CA ASP A 23 2.21 3.20 31.91
C ASP A 23 2.88 2.00 32.60
N THR A 24 4.03 2.20 33.25
CA THR A 24 4.95 1.14 33.70
C THR A 24 4.35 0.02 34.58
N ASN A 25 3.06 0.07 34.96
CA ASN A 25 2.35 -1.04 35.62
C ASN A 25 0.85 -1.21 35.25
N GLU A 26 0.27 -0.42 34.34
CA GLU A 26 -1.16 -0.56 33.99
C GLU A 26 -1.43 -0.41 32.49
N VAL A 27 -2.08 -1.42 31.92
CA VAL A 27 -2.53 -1.47 30.53
C VAL A 27 -4.03 -1.22 30.48
N THR A 28 -4.44 -0.07 29.92
CA THR A 28 -5.85 0.20 29.62
C THR A 28 -6.05 0.16 28.11
N VAL A 29 -6.99 -0.69 27.64
CA VAL A 29 -7.29 -0.89 26.23
C VAL A 29 -8.57 -0.14 25.88
N ALA A 30 -8.49 0.81 24.94
CA ALA A 30 -9.69 1.36 24.33
C ALA A 30 -10.22 0.35 23.30
N LEU A 31 -11.34 -0.30 23.63
CA LEU A 31 -12.03 -1.20 22.73
C LEU A 31 -12.75 -0.37 21.66
N ASN A 32 -12.70 -0.81 20.40
CA ASN A 32 -13.42 -0.24 19.25
C ASN A 32 -12.74 0.89 18.44
N ILE A 33 -11.47 1.20 18.69
CA ILE A 33 -10.71 2.14 17.83
C ILE A 33 -10.28 1.42 16.53
N CYS A 34 -10.49 2.08 15.40
CA CYS A 34 -10.05 1.59 14.09
C CYS A 34 -8.75 2.25 13.65
N ASP A 35 -8.65 3.57 13.76
CA ASP A 35 -7.48 4.30 13.30
C ASP A 35 -7.30 5.63 14.05
N ILE A 36 -6.06 6.14 14.05
CA ILE A 36 -5.66 7.36 14.74
C ILE A 36 -4.71 8.16 13.87
N VAL A 37 -5.01 9.44 13.70
CA VAL A 37 -4.21 10.37 12.90
C VAL A 37 -3.94 11.63 13.70
N HIS A 38 -2.71 12.13 13.64
CA HIS A 38 -2.36 13.47 14.11
C HIS A 38 -2.30 14.44 12.93
N LEU A 39 -3.13 15.47 12.93
CA LEU A 39 -3.22 16.45 11.86
C LEU A 39 -3.50 17.84 12.43
N ASN A 40 -2.69 18.85 12.07
CA ASN A 40 -2.86 20.24 12.49
C ASN A 40 -3.00 20.45 14.01
N ASP A 41 -2.09 19.85 14.81
CA ASP A 41 -2.12 19.85 16.29
C ASP A 41 -3.37 19.23 16.93
N GLU A 42 -4.11 18.46 16.12
CA GLU A 42 -5.28 17.70 16.56
C GLU A 42 -5.02 16.22 16.45
N LEU A 43 -5.49 15.49 17.45
CA LEU A 43 -5.52 14.04 17.45
C LEU A 43 -6.92 13.60 17.04
N ILE A 44 -7.03 12.92 15.90
CA ILE A 44 -8.28 12.43 15.34
C ILE A 44 -8.32 10.92 15.50
N VAL A 45 -9.36 10.43 16.17
CA VAL A 45 -9.56 9.02 16.49
C VAL A 45 -10.84 8.55 15.82
N SER A 46 -10.79 7.45 15.07
CA SER A 46 -11.98 6.82 14.51
C SER A 46 -12.32 5.52 15.24
N THR A 47 -13.61 5.23 15.32
CA THR A 47 -14.14 4.01 15.91
C THR A 47 -14.98 3.21 14.93
N ARG A 48 -15.09 1.91 15.16
CA ARG A 48 -15.78 1.01 14.23
C ARG A 48 -17.27 1.26 14.14
N ASP A 49 -17.88 1.82 15.17
CA ASP A 49 -19.29 2.22 15.20
C ASP A 49 -19.56 3.54 14.45
N GLY A 50 -18.59 4.01 13.64
CA GLY A 50 -18.80 5.15 12.76
C GLY A 50 -18.46 6.50 13.37
N ARG A 51 -17.91 6.58 14.58
CA ARG A 51 -17.57 7.86 15.21
C ARG A 51 -16.17 8.34 14.81
N VAL A 52 -16.06 9.64 14.60
CA VAL A 52 -14.80 10.36 14.43
C VAL A 52 -14.72 11.39 15.54
N LEU A 53 -13.78 11.18 16.45
CA LEU A 53 -13.54 12.00 17.64
C LEU A 53 -12.31 12.86 17.37
N VAL A 54 -12.39 14.16 17.69
CA VAL A 54 -11.24 15.05 17.56
C VAL A 54 -10.86 15.64 18.90
N TYR A 55 -9.58 15.56 19.21
CA TYR A 55 -8.98 16.03 20.44
C TYR A 55 -7.95 17.12 20.15
N LYS A 56 -7.90 18.14 21.00
CA LYS A 56 -6.82 19.13 21.04
C LYS A 56 -5.99 18.96 22.29
N ARG A 57 -4.70 19.22 22.16
CA ARG A 57 -3.80 19.30 23.31
C ARG A 57 -4.15 20.54 24.15
N ASN A 58 -4.26 20.35 25.46
CA ASN A 58 -4.30 21.44 26.43
C ASN A 58 -2.85 21.87 26.71
N ASP A 59 -2.50 23.11 26.36
CA ASP A 59 -1.15 23.66 26.62
C ASP A 59 -0.95 24.16 28.07
N ALA A 60 -1.76 23.66 29.00
CA ALA A 60 -1.64 24.00 30.41
C ALA A 60 -0.54 23.15 31.07
N GLU A 61 0.63 23.76 31.27
CA GLU A 61 1.80 23.30 32.02
C GLU A 61 2.88 22.52 31.25
N VAL A 62 4.02 23.19 31.04
CA VAL A 62 5.28 22.59 30.56
C VAL A 62 5.82 21.65 31.64
N GLY A 63 5.91 20.34 31.33
CA GLY A 63 6.55 19.35 32.20
C GLY A 63 5.65 18.23 32.74
N LYS A 64 4.34 18.24 32.46
CA LYS A 64 3.42 17.11 32.69
C LYS A 64 3.00 16.43 31.39
N VAL A 65 2.49 15.20 31.49
CA VAL A 65 1.91 14.43 30.38
C VAL A 65 0.86 15.28 29.67
N ALA A 66 0.93 15.37 28.33
CA ALA A 66 0.02 16.18 27.53
C ALA A 66 -1.44 15.72 27.74
N GLU A 67 -2.28 16.61 28.27
CA GLU A 67 -3.72 16.36 28.40
C GLU A 67 -4.42 16.71 27.09
N TYR A 68 -5.32 15.84 26.64
CA TYR A 68 -6.11 16.03 25.42
C TYR A 68 -7.58 16.23 25.78
N ALA A 69 -8.20 17.28 25.27
CA ALA A 69 -9.63 17.56 25.42
C ALA A 69 -10.38 17.28 24.11
N GLN A 70 -11.51 16.57 24.18
CA GLN A 70 -12.36 16.34 23.02
C GLN A 70 -13.02 17.66 22.61
N VAL A 71 -12.79 18.08 21.36
CA VAL A 71 -13.31 19.33 20.80
C VAL A 71 -14.42 19.11 19.77
N ALA A 72 -14.50 17.92 19.18
CA ALA A 72 -15.55 17.57 18.23
C ALA A 72 -15.84 16.07 18.21
N GLN A 73 -17.06 15.74 17.78
CA GLN A 73 -17.48 14.40 17.42
C GLN A 73 -18.35 14.49 16.16
N MET A 74 -18.09 13.60 15.22
CA MET A 74 -18.92 13.40 14.05
C MET A 74 -19.24 11.91 13.92
N GLU A 75 -20.33 11.59 13.24
CA GLU A 75 -20.78 10.21 13.04
C GLU A 75 -21.02 9.94 11.56
N ILE A 76 -20.63 8.74 11.14
CA ILE A 76 -20.86 8.17 9.82
C ILE A 76 -21.76 6.95 10.03
N ASP A 77 -22.81 6.86 9.23
CA ASP A 77 -23.69 5.68 9.20
C ASP A 77 -23.03 4.53 8.41
N ASP A 78 -21.85 4.08 8.88
CA ASP A 78 -21.03 3.01 8.32
C ASP A 78 -19.92 2.57 9.29
N GLU A 79 -19.37 1.38 9.10
CA GLU A 79 -18.19 0.94 9.85
C GLU A 79 -16.92 1.58 9.28
N ILE A 80 -16.23 2.42 10.08
CA ILE A 80 -14.98 3.03 9.65
C ILE A 80 -13.86 1.99 9.63
N GLU A 81 -13.10 1.98 8.55
CA GLU A 81 -11.94 1.12 8.32
C GLU A 81 -10.63 1.88 8.60
N LYS A 82 -10.45 3.08 8.01
CA LYS A 82 -9.17 3.80 8.05
C LYS A 82 -9.33 5.31 7.89
N LEU A 83 -8.46 6.07 8.53
CA LEU A 83 -8.24 7.50 8.35
C LEU A 83 -7.05 7.73 7.41
N ILE A 84 -7.21 8.63 6.45
CA ILE A 84 -6.26 8.81 5.35
C ILE A 84 -5.97 10.30 5.20
N VAL A 85 -4.76 10.72 5.52
CA VAL A 85 -4.33 12.11 5.31
C VAL A 85 -3.88 12.29 3.87
N VAL A 86 -4.43 13.30 3.19
CA VAL A 86 -4.06 13.68 1.83
C VAL A 86 -3.46 15.08 1.88
N GLN A 87 -2.14 15.16 1.63
CA GLN A 87 -1.43 16.43 1.57
C GLN A 87 -1.61 17.09 0.20
N PRO A 88 -1.70 18.43 0.14
CA PRO A 88 -1.75 19.18 -1.12
C PRO A 88 -0.41 19.09 -1.89
N GLU A 89 -0.46 19.33 -3.20
CA GLU A 89 0.73 19.50 -4.03
C GLU A 89 1.51 20.78 -3.63
N LEU A 90 2.84 20.69 -3.55
CA LEU A 90 3.76 21.79 -3.16
C LEU A 90 3.61 23.09 -3.97
N LEU A 91 2.98 23.04 -5.15
CA LEU A 91 2.80 24.16 -6.06
C LEU A 91 1.48 24.91 -5.87
N ASP A 92 0.54 24.35 -5.12
CA ASP A 92 -0.78 24.94 -4.89
C ASP A 92 -0.89 25.44 -3.44
N SER A 93 -0.44 26.68 -3.20
CA SER A 93 -0.34 27.26 -1.86
C SER A 93 -1.68 27.44 -1.14
N ASP A 94 -2.80 27.30 -1.86
CA ASP A 94 -4.16 27.47 -1.34
C ASP A 94 -4.87 26.13 -1.03
N ALA A 95 -4.29 24.99 -1.39
CA ALA A 95 -4.90 23.68 -1.15
C ALA A 95 -4.68 23.23 0.32
N SER A 96 -5.76 22.98 1.04
CA SER A 96 -5.71 22.50 2.44
C SER A 96 -5.44 21.00 2.52
N THR A 97 -4.69 20.54 3.53
CA THR A 97 -4.60 19.10 3.84
C THR A 97 -5.99 18.54 4.16
N HIS A 98 -6.37 17.46 3.48
CA HIS A 98 -7.65 16.80 3.66
C HIS A 98 -7.50 15.53 4.49
N LEU A 99 -8.50 15.22 5.30
CA LEU A 99 -8.61 13.93 5.96
C LEU A 99 -9.76 13.15 5.32
N LEU A 100 -9.43 12.05 4.66
CA LEU A 100 -10.39 11.09 4.15
C LEU A 100 -10.66 10.01 5.20
N ILE A 101 -11.90 9.54 5.26
CA ILE A 101 -12.40 8.52 6.17
C ILE A 101 -12.99 7.42 5.30
N ARG A 102 -12.36 6.26 5.28
CA ARG A 102 -12.81 5.10 4.51
C ARG A 102 -13.62 4.17 5.39
N CYS A 103 -14.71 3.66 4.86
CA CYS A 103 -15.56 2.69 5.53
C CYS A 103 -15.44 1.30 4.89
N PHE A 104 -15.78 0.26 5.64
CA PHE A 104 -15.77 -1.13 5.17
C PHE A 104 -16.70 -1.38 3.98
N SER A 105 -17.73 -0.57 3.79
CA SER A 105 -18.57 -0.61 2.58
C SER A 105 -17.83 -0.20 1.30
N GLY A 106 -16.65 0.42 1.42
CA GLY A 106 -15.94 1.08 0.33
C GLY A 106 -16.31 2.56 0.17
N ARG A 107 -17.31 3.07 0.88
CA ARG A 107 -17.63 4.50 0.89
C ARG A 107 -16.49 5.29 1.53
N VAL A 108 -16.16 6.43 0.92
CA VAL A 108 -15.14 7.35 1.42
C VAL A 108 -15.80 8.69 1.72
N PHE A 109 -15.43 9.29 2.83
CA PHE A 109 -15.89 10.60 3.25
C PHE A 109 -14.69 11.53 3.44
N CYS A 110 -14.89 12.83 3.26
CA CYS A 110 -13.90 13.85 3.54
C CYS A 110 -14.33 14.65 4.77
N LEU A 111 -13.42 14.85 5.72
CA LEU A 111 -13.59 15.76 6.82
C LEU A 111 -13.15 17.17 6.38
N ASN A 112 -14.12 18.05 6.16
CA ASN A 112 -13.89 19.45 5.81
C ASN A 112 -14.07 20.35 7.05
N GLY A 113 -13.11 21.25 7.30
CA GLY A 113 -13.21 22.29 8.33
C GLY A 113 -11.86 22.85 8.78
N PRO A 114 -11.78 24.11 9.23
CA PRO A 114 -10.50 24.79 9.44
C PRO A 114 -9.74 24.30 10.66
N SER A 115 -8.42 24.22 10.52
CA SER A 115 -7.44 24.05 11.59
C SER A 115 -7.09 25.37 12.31
N THR A 116 -7.38 26.54 11.72
CA THR A 116 -6.97 27.84 12.28
C THR A 116 -8.06 28.91 12.29
N SER A 117 -8.25 29.48 13.49
CA SER A 117 -8.92 30.73 13.89
C SER A 117 -10.42 30.96 13.60
N GLY A 118 -11.18 31.11 14.68
CA GLY A 118 -12.02 32.31 14.87
C GLY A 118 -13.53 32.19 14.65
N ALA A 119 -14.02 31.22 13.89
CA ALA A 119 -15.46 31.02 13.72
C ALA A 119 -15.83 29.55 13.93
N ALA A 120 -16.86 29.31 14.73
CA ALA A 120 -17.50 28.01 14.95
C ALA A 120 -18.20 27.51 13.67
N HIS A 121 -17.46 27.35 12.59
CA HIS A 121 -17.92 26.66 11.40
C HIS A 121 -17.90 25.16 11.69
N LYS A 122 -19.09 24.59 11.83
CA LYS A 122 -19.33 23.16 12.05
C LYS A 122 -18.46 22.35 11.10
N ARG A 123 -17.54 21.56 11.64
CA ARG A 123 -16.88 20.48 10.89
C ARG A 123 -17.95 19.61 10.26
N LYS A 124 -17.75 19.25 9.00
CA LYS A 124 -18.68 18.38 8.30
C LYS A 124 -17.90 17.23 7.68
N ILE A 125 -18.42 16.04 7.91
CA ILE A 125 -18.09 14.88 7.11
C ILE A 125 -19.01 14.94 5.89
N VAL A 126 -18.41 14.99 4.71
CA VAL A 126 -19.14 14.96 3.43
C VAL A 126 -18.72 13.72 2.65
N PRO A 127 -19.62 13.07 1.90
CA PRO A 127 -19.22 12.03 0.97
C PRO A 127 -18.11 12.54 0.05
N TRP A 128 -17.03 11.79 -0.05
CA TRP A 128 -15.95 12.10 -0.97
C TRP A 128 -16.26 11.42 -2.31
N ASN A 129 -16.71 12.22 -3.26
CA ASN A 129 -16.94 11.79 -4.63
C ASN A 129 -15.61 11.79 -5.38
N GLY A 130 -14.65 10.98 -4.91
CA GLY A 130 -13.38 10.76 -5.59
C GLY A 130 -13.57 10.13 -6.99
N PRO A 131 -12.50 9.59 -7.59
CA PRO A 131 -12.61 8.94 -8.90
C PRO A 131 -13.67 7.83 -8.90
N PRO A 132 -14.38 7.63 -10.02
CA PRO A 132 -15.49 6.68 -10.09
C PRO A 132 -15.03 5.28 -9.67
N THR A 133 -15.57 4.80 -8.55
CA THR A 133 -15.40 3.43 -8.10
C THR A 133 -16.22 2.52 -9.00
N SER A 134 -15.58 1.61 -9.74
CA SER A 134 -16.31 0.49 -10.33
C SER A 134 -16.94 -0.33 -9.20
N ASP A 135 -18.18 -0.76 -9.36
CA ASP A 135 -19.01 -1.56 -8.42
C ASP A 135 -18.40 -2.90 -7.94
N ASN A 136 -17.13 -3.18 -8.23
CA ASN A 136 -16.48 -4.48 -8.07
C ASN A 136 -16.04 -4.86 -6.65
N GLY A 137 -16.59 -4.20 -5.62
CA GLY A 137 -16.36 -4.58 -4.22
C GLY A 137 -14.94 -4.29 -3.71
N MET A 138 -14.87 -3.80 -2.48
CA MET A 138 -13.67 -3.57 -1.67
C MET A 138 -12.44 -3.04 -2.41
N THR A 139 -12.21 -1.73 -2.27
CA THR A 139 -11.08 -1.01 -2.85
C THR A 139 -10.13 -0.57 -1.74
N PHE A 140 -8.89 -1.06 -1.71
CA PHE A 140 -7.84 -0.50 -0.86
C PHE A 140 -7.52 0.93 -1.33
N VAL A 141 -7.53 1.88 -0.39
CA VAL A 141 -7.17 3.28 -0.66
C VAL A 141 -5.86 3.57 0.04
N ILE A 142 -4.86 3.94 -0.74
CA ILE A 142 -3.53 4.31 -0.28
C ILE A 142 -3.32 5.76 -0.66
N ALA A 143 -2.97 6.62 0.27
CA ALA A 143 -2.74 8.04 -0.01
C ALA A 143 -1.40 8.53 0.49
N ASP A 144 -1.17 9.82 0.26
CA ASP A 144 0.10 10.49 0.56
C ASP A 144 1.27 9.76 -0.11
N ILE A 145 1.04 9.31 -1.35
CA ILE A 145 2.04 8.67 -2.17
C ILE A 145 2.90 9.78 -2.79
N GLU A 146 4.22 9.70 -2.60
CA GLU A 146 5.18 10.55 -3.29
C GLU A 146 5.91 9.75 -4.38
N LEU A 147 5.67 10.09 -5.64
CA LEU A 147 6.30 9.49 -6.82
C LEU A 147 6.76 10.60 -7.76
N ASN A 148 7.99 10.48 -8.28
CA ASN A 148 8.54 11.43 -9.25
C ASN A 148 8.42 12.92 -8.84
N ARG A 149 8.53 13.22 -7.54
CA ARG A 149 8.37 14.55 -6.91
C ARG A 149 6.93 15.10 -6.88
N ALA A 150 5.96 14.39 -7.43
CA ALA A 150 4.55 14.65 -7.14
C ALA A 150 4.21 14.05 -5.78
N ARG A 151 3.43 14.77 -4.97
CA ARG A 151 3.03 14.40 -3.60
C ARG A 151 1.52 14.33 -3.50
N GLY A 152 1.02 13.73 -2.43
CA GLY A 152 -0.42 13.69 -2.18
C GLY A 152 -1.20 12.82 -3.16
N MET A 153 -0.52 11.95 -3.92
CA MET A 153 -1.21 11.03 -4.83
C MET A 153 -1.98 9.96 -4.06
N VAL A 154 -3.03 9.47 -4.70
CA VAL A 154 -3.92 8.45 -4.14
C VAL A 154 -3.98 7.27 -5.09
N ALA A 155 -3.70 6.08 -4.58
CA ALA A 155 -3.90 4.82 -5.29
C ALA A 155 -5.17 4.11 -4.80
N LEU A 156 -5.95 3.63 -5.76
CA LEU A 156 -7.12 2.77 -5.54
C LEU A 156 -6.76 1.37 -6.04
N VAL A 157 -6.87 0.35 -5.19
CA VAL A 157 -6.61 -1.04 -5.55
C VAL A 157 -7.87 -1.85 -5.32
N SER A 158 -8.49 -2.37 -6.38
CA SER A 158 -9.66 -3.23 -6.24
C SER A 158 -9.26 -4.65 -5.80
N MET A 159 -10.18 -5.36 -5.14
CA MET A 159 -10.02 -6.80 -4.89
C MET A 159 -9.86 -7.62 -6.17
N SER A 160 -10.37 -7.15 -7.31
CA SER A 160 -10.18 -7.78 -8.62
C SER A 160 -8.79 -7.54 -9.22
N GLY A 161 -7.91 -6.79 -8.55
CA GLY A 161 -6.54 -6.56 -8.97
C GLY A 161 -6.31 -5.30 -9.81
N LEU A 162 -7.30 -4.44 -10.00
CA LEU A 162 -7.11 -3.17 -10.69
C LEU A 162 -6.43 -2.17 -9.74
N VAL A 163 -5.21 -1.75 -10.06
CA VAL A 163 -4.46 -0.71 -9.36
C VAL A 163 -4.52 0.57 -10.18
N SER A 164 -5.09 1.64 -9.64
CA SER A 164 -5.21 2.93 -10.32
C SER A 164 -4.57 4.02 -9.48
N LEU A 165 -3.69 4.84 -10.07
CA LEU A 165 -3.08 6.00 -9.39
C LEU A 165 -3.74 7.30 -9.86
N PHE A 166 -3.96 8.21 -8.93
CA PHE A 166 -4.52 9.54 -9.17
C PHE A 166 -3.61 10.62 -8.58
N SER A 167 -3.54 11.77 -9.24
CA SER A 167 -2.93 12.99 -8.69
C SER A 167 -3.71 13.50 -7.48
N SER A 168 -3.15 14.47 -6.74
CA SER A 168 -3.90 15.14 -5.67
C SER A 168 -5.10 15.92 -6.20
N SER A 169 -5.07 16.36 -7.47
CA SER A 169 -6.19 16.99 -8.16
C SER A 169 -7.30 16.00 -8.58
N GLY A 170 -7.09 14.69 -8.40
CA GLY A 170 -8.06 13.65 -8.73
C GLY A 170 -7.98 13.15 -10.18
N GLU A 171 -6.98 13.58 -10.96
CA GLU A 171 -6.77 13.11 -12.33
C GLU A 171 -6.06 11.74 -12.34
N LYS A 172 -6.59 10.78 -13.12
CA LYS A 172 -6.01 9.44 -13.25
C LYS A 172 -4.66 9.51 -13.97
N GLN A 173 -3.60 9.06 -13.31
CA GLN A 173 -2.25 9.01 -13.84
C GLN A 173 -2.00 7.74 -14.66
N TRP A 174 -2.41 6.58 -14.14
CA TRP A 174 -2.28 5.28 -14.81
C TRP A 174 -3.17 4.24 -14.15
N ASP A 175 -3.40 3.13 -14.86
CA ASP A 175 -4.01 1.92 -14.32
C ASP A 175 -3.18 0.68 -14.65
N TYR A 176 -3.24 -0.32 -13.78
CA TYR A 176 -2.53 -1.57 -13.95
C TYR A 176 -3.39 -2.73 -13.43
N GLN A 177 -3.71 -3.67 -14.31
CA GLN A 177 -4.49 -4.84 -13.96
C GLN A 177 -3.56 -5.99 -13.55
N LEU A 178 -3.61 -6.36 -12.28
CA LEU A 178 -2.95 -7.56 -11.78
C LEU A 178 -3.66 -8.82 -12.31
N PRO A 179 -2.91 -9.91 -12.53
CA PRO A 179 -3.48 -11.16 -13.05
C PRO A 179 -4.34 -11.90 -12.00
N GLU A 180 -4.29 -11.49 -10.74
CA GLU A 180 -4.87 -12.20 -9.61
C GLU A 180 -5.60 -11.25 -8.66
N ALA A 181 -6.54 -11.81 -7.89
CA ALA A 181 -7.25 -11.09 -6.85
C ALA A 181 -6.30 -10.62 -5.74
N VAL A 182 -6.60 -9.45 -5.19
CA VAL A 182 -5.80 -8.79 -4.14
C VAL A 182 -6.37 -9.11 -2.77
N VAL A 183 -5.48 -9.37 -1.81
CA VAL A 183 -5.82 -9.56 -0.40
C VAL A 183 -5.44 -8.36 0.46
N ASN A 184 -4.40 -7.62 0.08
CA ASN A 184 -3.97 -6.43 0.80
C ASN A 184 -3.15 -5.50 -0.10
N ALA A 185 -3.14 -4.21 0.20
CA ALA A 185 -2.28 -3.22 -0.44
C ALA A 185 -1.89 -2.12 0.54
N ASP A 186 -0.64 -1.66 0.48
CA ASP A 186 -0.11 -0.62 1.36
C ASP A 186 0.98 0.22 0.69
N LYS A 187 1.33 1.37 1.29
CA LYS A 187 2.41 2.25 0.84
C LYS A 187 3.72 1.85 1.51
N LEU A 188 4.74 1.53 0.71
CA LEU A 188 6.11 1.43 1.21
C LEU A 188 6.84 2.75 0.96
N GLU A 189 7.19 3.43 2.05
CA GLU A 189 7.94 4.68 1.97
C GLU A 189 9.41 4.39 1.70
N MET A 190 9.95 4.90 0.60
CA MET A 190 11.34 4.65 0.20
C MET A 190 12.02 5.96 -0.18
N THR A 191 13.33 6.00 0.05
CA THR A 191 14.19 7.13 -0.33
C THR A 191 15.17 6.71 -1.41
N ALA A 192 15.17 7.42 -2.53
CA ALA A 192 16.06 7.17 -3.66
C ALA A 192 16.95 8.40 -3.96
N PRO A 193 18.02 8.25 -4.74
CA PRO A 193 18.78 9.40 -5.23
C PRO A 193 17.85 10.37 -5.99
N GLY A 194 17.64 11.56 -5.41
CA GLY A 194 16.73 12.58 -5.96
C GLY A 194 15.43 12.80 -5.18
N GLY A 195 15.22 12.08 -4.07
CA GLY A 195 14.13 12.34 -3.12
C GLY A 195 13.36 11.09 -2.71
N ARG A 196 12.23 11.30 -2.04
CA ARG A 196 11.28 10.25 -1.68
C ARG A 196 10.61 9.68 -2.94
N GLN A 197 10.51 8.36 -3.00
CA GLN A 197 10.02 7.59 -4.14
C GLN A 197 9.29 6.36 -3.58
N ASP A 198 8.05 6.56 -3.16
CA ASP A 198 7.25 5.51 -2.54
C ASP A 198 6.95 4.37 -3.53
N ALA A 199 6.49 3.24 -3.04
CA ALA A 199 5.98 2.15 -3.87
C ALA A 199 4.62 1.69 -3.34
N ILE A 200 3.70 1.41 -4.26
CA ILE A 200 2.43 0.74 -3.95
C ILE A 200 2.73 -0.74 -3.87
N VAL A 201 2.69 -1.31 -2.66
CA VAL A 201 2.90 -2.73 -2.44
C VAL A 201 1.56 -3.43 -2.41
N VAL A 202 1.34 -4.38 -3.32
CA VAL A 202 0.11 -5.16 -3.43
C VAL A 202 0.41 -6.62 -3.19
N CYS A 203 -0.40 -7.28 -2.37
CA CYS A 203 -0.33 -8.70 -2.09
C CYS A 203 -1.57 -9.41 -2.65
N THR A 204 -1.35 -10.51 -3.39
CA THR A 204 -2.43 -11.35 -3.94
C THR A 204 -2.71 -12.54 -3.04
N TRP A 205 -3.87 -13.18 -3.24
CA TRP A 205 -4.28 -14.37 -2.51
C TRP A 205 -3.33 -15.56 -2.66
N THR A 206 -2.51 -15.62 -3.72
CA THR A 206 -1.53 -16.69 -3.92
C THR A 206 -0.22 -16.46 -3.16
N GLY A 207 -0.10 -15.32 -2.47
CA GLY A 207 1.13 -14.88 -1.80
C GLY A 207 2.09 -14.13 -2.73
N GLN A 208 1.64 -13.71 -3.92
CA GLN A 208 2.45 -12.89 -4.82
C GLN A 208 2.44 -11.43 -4.33
N LEU A 209 3.61 -10.80 -4.29
CA LEU A 209 3.78 -9.38 -4.01
C LEU A 209 4.25 -8.63 -5.25
N TYR A 210 3.71 -7.42 -5.38
CA TYR A 210 4.04 -6.46 -6.42
C TYR A 210 4.38 -5.15 -5.74
N ALA A 211 5.58 -4.62 -5.96
CA ALA A 211 5.92 -3.23 -5.65
C ALA A 211 5.81 -2.42 -6.95
N ILE A 212 4.93 -1.42 -6.99
CA ILE A 212 4.52 -0.74 -8.22
C ILE A 212 4.73 0.78 -8.06
N GLN A 213 5.42 1.39 -9.02
CA GLN A 213 5.52 2.85 -9.18
C GLN A 213 4.85 3.35 -10.47
N SER A 214 4.76 2.49 -11.48
CA SER A 214 3.98 2.69 -12.71
C SER A 214 3.79 1.35 -13.42
N GLU A 215 3.01 1.33 -14.51
CA GLU A 215 2.83 0.15 -15.38
C GLU A 215 4.14 -0.49 -15.85
N ARG A 216 5.21 0.30 -15.98
CA ARG A 216 6.53 -0.16 -16.46
C ARG A 216 7.57 -0.32 -15.36
N LYS A 217 7.29 0.18 -14.16
CA LYS A 217 8.19 0.14 -13.01
C LYS A 217 7.51 -0.66 -11.92
N LEU A 218 7.66 -1.98 -12.02
CA LEU A 218 7.15 -2.91 -11.03
C LEU A 218 8.18 -4.00 -10.74
N VAL A 219 8.21 -4.43 -9.48
CA VAL A 219 8.99 -5.59 -9.04
C VAL A 219 8.02 -6.62 -8.47
N ARG A 220 8.19 -7.88 -8.91
CA ARG A 220 7.36 -9.00 -8.48
C ARG A 220 8.21 -10.01 -7.71
N PHE A 221 7.76 -10.38 -6.52
CA PHE A 221 8.36 -11.43 -5.70
C PHE A 221 7.28 -12.17 -4.92
N ARG A 222 7.57 -13.35 -4.36
CA ARG A 222 6.56 -14.23 -3.77
C ARG A 222 6.90 -14.55 -2.32
N MET A 223 5.90 -14.48 -1.45
CA MET A 223 6.01 -15.01 -0.08
C MET A 223 5.98 -16.54 -0.09
N PRO A 224 6.71 -17.20 0.83
CA PRO A 224 6.73 -18.66 0.92
C PRO A 224 5.35 -19.29 1.20
N LEU A 225 4.46 -18.59 1.89
CA LEU A 225 3.13 -19.06 2.27
C LEU A 225 2.04 -18.06 1.86
N PRO A 226 0.80 -18.51 1.61
CA PRO A 226 -0.34 -17.62 1.40
C PRO A 226 -0.56 -16.67 2.57
N VAL A 227 -0.84 -15.42 2.25
CA VAL A 227 -0.90 -14.29 3.18
C VAL A 227 -2.35 -13.93 3.47
N CYS A 228 -2.67 -13.64 4.73
CA CYS A 228 -3.96 -13.06 5.13
C CYS A 228 -3.87 -11.55 5.38
N CYS A 229 -2.69 -11.04 5.73
CA CYS A 229 -2.45 -9.62 6.00
C CYS A 229 -1.04 -9.20 5.59
N MET A 230 -0.90 -8.00 5.02
CA MET A 230 0.40 -7.39 4.71
C MET A 230 0.32 -5.90 5.03
N PHE A 231 1.38 -5.36 5.60
CA PHE A 231 1.53 -3.93 5.82
C PHE A 231 2.99 -3.53 5.67
N CYS A 232 3.21 -2.26 5.34
CA CYS A 232 4.52 -1.66 5.16
C CYS A 232 4.79 -0.68 6.31
N VAL A 233 5.98 -0.73 6.87
CA VAL A 233 6.39 0.12 8.00
C VAL A 233 7.82 0.62 7.82
N GLY A 234 8.08 1.84 8.26
CA GLY A 234 9.44 2.33 8.46
C GLY A 234 9.93 1.97 9.86
N ILE A 235 10.93 1.09 9.97
CA ILE A 235 11.56 0.78 11.25
C ILE A 235 12.73 1.75 11.44
N CYS A 236 12.64 2.64 12.42
CA CYS A 236 13.76 3.50 12.78
C CYS A 236 14.73 2.76 13.70
N ASP A 237 16.01 2.74 13.33
CA ASP A 237 17.05 2.28 14.24
C ASP A 237 17.52 3.41 15.19
N LEU A 238 18.49 3.08 16.06
CA LEU A 238 19.09 4.05 17.00
C LEU A 238 19.81 5.22 16.29
N THR A 239 20.08 5.10 14.99
CA THR A 239 20.72 6.14 14.18
C THR A 239 19.71 7.05 13.49
N ALA A 240 18.41 6.87 13.77
CA ALA A 240 17.28 7.54 13.13
C ALA A 240 17.21 7.30 11.61
N GLN A 241 17.88 6.25 11.11
CA GLN A 241 17.71 5.79 9.75
C GLN A 241 16.42 4.96 9.68
N VAL A 242 15.54 5.31 8.75
CA VAL A 242 14.32 4.56 8.49
C VAL A 242 14.64 3.40 7.56
N ASP A 243 14.40 2.16 8.01
CA ASP A 243 14.44 0.94 7.21
C ASP A 243 13.02 0.60 6.71
N PRO A 244 12.72 0.81 5.41
CA PRO A 244 11.45 0.39 4.84
C PRO A 244 11.31 -1.11 4.93
N THR A 245 10.29 -1.58 5.63
CA THR A 245 10.06 -3.00 5.93
C THR A 245 8.68 -3.43 5.48
N ILE A 246 8.61 -4.60 4.83
CA ILE A 246 7.34 -5.25 4.49
C ILE A 246 7.11 -6.38 5.49
N VAL A 247 5.96 -6.36 6.16
CA VAL A 247 5.54 -7.41 7.09
C VAL A 247 4.34 -8.14 6.48
N GLY A 248 4.47 -9.46 6.35
CA GLY A 248 3.38 -10.34 5.92
C GLY A 248 3.01 -11.33 7.02
N ILE A 249 1.73 -11.61 7.17
CA ILE A 249 1.20 -12.61 8.10
C ILE A 249 0.45 -13.67 7.28
N SER A 250 0.87 -14.92 7.39
CA SER A 250 0.21 -16.03 6.70
C SER A 250 -1.12 -16.38 7.33
N THR A 251 -1.95 -17.13 6.61
CA THR A 251 -3.18 -17.73 7.15
C THR A 251 -2.93 -18.69 8.31
N SER A 252 -1.71 -19.25 8.42
CA SER A 252 -1.27 -20.09 9.53
C SER A 252 -0.71 -19.29 10.73
N GLY A 253 -0.69 -17.95 10.65
CA GLY A 253 -0.15 -17.07 11.70
C GLY A 253 1.38 -16.92 11.69
N THR A 254 2.06 -17.41 10.65
CA THR A 254 3.51 -17.20 10.48
C THR A 254 3.77 -15.77 10.03
N VAL A 255 4.68 -15.07 10.70
CA VAL A 255 5.06 -13.70 10.38
C VAL A 255 6.35 -13.70 9.54
N PHE A 256 6.29 -13.08 8.36
CA PHE A 256 7.42 -12.82 7.49
C PHE A 256 7.80 -11.34 7.58
N VAL A 257 9.08 -11.05 7.80
CA VAL A 257 9.59 -9.68 7.87
C VAL A 257 10.68 -9.53 6.81
N TYR A 258 10.42 -8.66 5.83
CA TYR A 258 11.36 -8.33 4.76
C TYR A 258 11.94 -6.95 5.06
N ARG A 259 13.17 -6.95 5.60
CA ARG A 259 13.98 -5.75 5.87
C ARG A 259 14.96 -5.46 4.74
N ASP A 260 15.54 -4.26 4.75
CA ASP A 260 16.56 -3.85 3.78
C ASP A 260 16.06 -3.96 2.32
N VAL A 261 14.74 -3.84 2.11
CA VAL A 261 14.14 -4.06 0.78
C VAL A 261 14.39 -2.89 -0.16
N GLN A 262 14.73 -1.71 0.38
CA GLN A 262 14.84 -0.48 -0.37
C GLN A 262 15.79 -0.58 -1.56
N ASP A 263 17.06 -0.95 -1.33
CA ASP A 263 18.07 -1.00 -2.39
C ASP A 263 17.70 -1.99 -3.49
N THR A 264 17.16 -3.15 -3.09
CA THR A 264 16.73 -4.19 -4.02
C THR A 264 15.56 -3.72 -4.87
N LEU A 265 14.57 -3.08 -4.25
CA LEU A 265 13.39 -2.55 -4.93
C LEU A 265 13.75 -1.37 -5.83
N ILE A 266 14.57 -0.41 -5.37
CA ILE A 266 15.03 0.72 -6.20
C ILE A 266 15.73 0.20 -7.44
N ARG A 267 16.67 -0.74 -7.29
CA ARG A 267 17.34 -1.36 -8.43
C ARG A 267 16.32 -2.01 -9.36
N GLY A 268 15.44 -2.87 -8.86
CA GLY A 268 14.43 -3.53 -9.70
C GLY A 268 13.47 -2.55 -10.41
N LEU A 269 13.07 -1.46 -9.75
CA LEU A 269 12.17 -0.44 -10.28
C LEU A 269 12.85 0.52 -11.28
N GLN A 270 14.15 0.74 -11.13
CA GLN A 270 14.95 1.60 -12.02
C GLN A 270 15.61 0.84 -13.17
N ASP A 271 15.75 -0.49 -13.06
CA ASP A 271 16.42 -1.33 -14.06
C ASP A 271 15.52 -1.64 -15.26
N ILE A 272 14.96 -0.56 -15.82
CA ILE A 272 14.43 -0.50 -17.18
C ILE A 272 15.53 -0.92 -18.17
N THR A 273 16.80 -0.71 -17.82
CA THR A 273 17.95 -1.13 -18.62
C THR A 273 18.08 -2.63 -18.76
N LEU A 274 17.76 -3.46 -17.77
CA LEU A 274 17.83 -4.91 -17.92
C LEU A 274 16.68 -5.43 -18.78
N ALA A 275 15.46 -4.95 -18.57
CA ALA A 275 14.33 -5.33 -19.43
C ALA A 275 14.54 -4.86 -20.87
N ASP A 276 15.05 -3.64 -21.09
CA ASP A 276 15.35 -3.12 -22.42
C ASP A 276 16.58 -3.80 -23.05
N LYS A 277 17.64 -4.10 -22.27
CA LYS A 277 18.79 -4.89 -22.76
C LYS A 277 18.39 -6.33 -23.07
N ILE A 278 17.49 -6.93 -22.29
CA ILE A 278 16.94 -8.26 -22.56
C ILE A 278 16.11 -8.19 -23.83
N LYS A 279 15.22 -7.20 -24.01
CA LYS A 279 14.46 -7.02 -25.25
C LYS A 279 15.35 -6.77 -26.47
N GLN A 280 16.47 -6.07 -26.30
CA GLN A 280 17.49 -5.86 -27.33
C GLN A 280 18.44 -7.06 -27.50
N SER A 281 18.36 -8.07 -26.64
CA SER A 281 19.22 -9.25 -26.74
C SER A 281 18.84 -10.08 -27.95
N SER A 282 19.85 -10.70 -28.56
CA SER A 282 19.67 -11.63 -29.67
C SER A 282 18.75 -12.81 -29.31
N VAL A 283 18.74 -13.21 -28.04
CA VAL A 283 17.87 -14.28 -27.51
C VAL A 283 16.40 -13.85 -27.54
N PHE A 284 16.10 -12.63 -27.07
CA PHE A 284 14.72 -12.15 -27.02
C PHE A 284 14.17 -11.81 -28.42
N ALA A 285 15.02 -11.37 -29.35
CA ALA A 285 14.64 -11.21 -30.77
C ALA A 285 14.15 -12.53 -31.43
N GLN A 286 14.58 -13.68 -30.90
CA GLN A 286 14.08 -14.99 -31.32
C GLN A 286 12.80 -15.43 -30.58
N LEU A 287 12.36 -14.69 -29.57
CA LEU A 287 11.18 -14.98 -28.74
C LEU A 287 10.05 -13.93 -28.89
N ASP A 288 10.31 -12.84 -29.61
CA ASP A 288 9.43 -11.66 -29.65
C ASP A 288 8.14 -11.87 -30.45
N SER A 289 8.09 -12.85 -31.36
CA SER A 289 6.87 -13.20 -32.11
C SER A 289 6.33 -14.58 -31.76
N LEU A 290 5.02 -14.76 -31.90
CA LEU A 290 4.35 -16.05 -31.65
C LEU A 290 4.88 -17.15 -32.56
N GLU A 291 5.18 -16.84 -33.84
CA GLU A 291 5.70 -17.83 -34.79
C GLU A 291 7.08 -18.32 -34.39
N LYS A 292 7.97 -17.40 -33.98
CA LYS A 292 9.32 -17.76 -33.54
C LYS A 292 9.30 -18.55 -32.23
N ARG A 293 8.39 -18.21 -31.31
CA ARG A 293 8.16 -18.97 -30.08
C ARG A 293 7.69 -20.40 -30.36
N LYS A 294 6.79 -20.58 -31.34
CA LYS A 294 6.36 -21.91 -31.80
C LYS A 294 7.51 -22.71 -32.41
N ASP A 295 8.29 -22.08 -33.31
CA ASP A 295 9.45 -22.72 -33.95
C ASP A 295 10.50 -23.15 -32.91
N MET A 296 10.78 -22.29 -31.92
CA MET A 296 11.73 -22.60 -30.85
C MET A 296 11.22 -23.71 -29.94
N MET A 297 9.93 -23.71 -29.58
CA MET A 297 9.33 -24.78 -28.78
C MET A 297 9.38 -26.12 -29.52
N MET A 298 9.08 -26.14 -30.83
CA MET A 298 9.21 -27.36 -31.64
C MET A 298 10.65 -27.88 -31.68
N LYS A 299 11.64 -26.99 -31.84
CA LYS A 299 13.06 -27.36 -31.80
C LYS A 299 13.50 -27.90 -30.44
N LEU A 300 13.04 -27.29 -29.35
CA LEU A 300 13.27 -27.77 -27.99
C LEU A 300 12.68 -29.16 -27.77
N CYS A 301 11.42 -29.38 -28.17
CA CYS A 301 10.77 -30.69 -28.08
C CYS A 301 11.46 -31.76 -28.94
N ALA A 302 11.92 -31.40 -30.15
CA ALA A 302 12.64 -32.32 -31.02
C ALA A 302 14.03 -32.68 -30.46
N THR A 303 14.72 -31.72 -29.84
CA THR A 303 16.08 -31.91 -29.31
C THR A 303 16.07 -32.58 -27.94
N PHE A 304 15.08 -32.28 -27.11
CA PHE A 304 14.93 -32.80 -25.74
C PHE A 304 13.52 -33.36 -25.52
N PRO A 305 13.22 -34.55 -26.07
CA PRO A 305 11.88 -35.17 -25.98
C PRO A 305 11.41 -35.43 -24.54
N GLN A 306 12.35 -35.42 -23.59
CA GLN A 306 12.13 -35.79 -22.18
C GLN A 306 11.79 -34.58 -21.30
N ALA A 307 12.02 -33.35 -21.79
CA ALA A 307 11.85 -32.10 -21.02
C ALA A 307 10.43 -31.51 -21.14
N VAL A 308 9.51 -32.22 -21.80
CA VAL A 308 8.20 -31.71 -22.21
C VAL A 308 7.27 -31.52 -21.02
N VAL A 309 7.26 -30.30 -20.49
CA VAL A 309 6.11 -29.76 -19.78
C VAL A 309 5.06 -29.39 -20.83
N SER A 310 4.05 -30.26 -20.99
CA SER A 310 2.82 -30.07 -21.79
C SER A 310 3.02 -29.38 -23.17
N ALA A 311 3.34 -30.17 -24.20
CA ALA A 311 3.42 -29.72 -25.59
C ALA A 311 2.07 -29.27 -26.22
N GLU A 312 0.99 -29.15 -25.44
CA GLU A 312 -0.35 -28.86 -25.95
C GLU A 312 -0.69 -27.36 -25.98
N THR A 313 0.24 -26.48 -25.58
CA THR A 313 -0.02 -25.04 -25.60
C THR A 313 0.05 -24.50 -27.04
N THR A 314 -1.11 -24.31 -27.67
CA THR A 314 -1.26 -23.74 -29.02
C THR A 314 -0.71 -22.31 -29.16
N MET A 315 -0.43 -21.64 -28.03
CA MET A 315 0.19 -20.32 -27.95
C MET A 315 1.26 -20.27 -26.83
N PRO A 316 2.52 -20.66 -27.10
CA PRO A 316 3.56 -20.68 -26.08
C PRO A 316 3.93 -19.25 -25.64
N SER A 317 3.92 -19.00 -24.33
CA SER A 317 4.44 -17.76 -23.75
C SER A 317 5.98 -17.79 -23.65
N VAL A 318 6.59 -16.62 -23.42
CA VAL A 318 8.04 -16.55 -23.14
C VAL A 318 8.39 -17.31 -21.86
N GLU A 319 7.48 -17.31 -20.87
CA GLU A 319 7.67 -18.03 -19.62
C GLU A 319 7.67 -19.55 -19.82
N ASP A 320 6.81 -20.06 -20.72
CA ASP A 320 6.75 -21.50 -21.04
C ASP A 320 8.05 -21.97 -21.71
N LEU A 321 8.61 -21.15 -22.60
CA LEU A 321 9.89 -21.43 -23.25
C LEU A 321 11.06 -21.42 -22.27
N ILE A 322 11.12 -20.42 -21.37
CA ILE A 322 12.16 -20.37 -20.34
C ILE A 322 12.05 -21.58 -19.41
N LYS A 323 10.84 -21.95 -18.99
CA LYS A 323 10.61 -23.17 -18.19
C LYS A 323 11.10 -24.41 -18.92
N ALA A 324 10.75 -24.58 -20.20
CA ALA A 324 11.19 -25.71 -21.02
C ALA A 324 12.72 -25.76 -21.21
N MET A 325 13.39 -24.61 -21.33
CA MET A 325 14.85 -24.55 -21.43
C MET A 325 15.55 -24.90 -20.11
N LEU A 326 14.96 -24.51 -18.97
CA LEU A 326 15.49 -24.80 -17.64
C LEU A 326 15.27 -26.24 -17.19
N THR A 327 14.28 -26.95 -17.75
CA THR A 327 14.04 -28.37 -17.49
C THR A 327 14.94 -29.30 -18.31
N VAL A 328 15.73 -28.77 -19.25
CA VAL A 328 16.73 -29.56 -19.97
C VAL A 328 17.86 -29.92 -19.00
N PRO A 329 18.12 -31.21 -18.74
CA PRO A 329 19.25 -31.61 -17.92
C PRO A 329 20.55 -31.16 -18.60
N VAL A 330 21.31 -30.31 -17.93
CA VAL A 330 22.66 -29.93 -18.38
C VAL A 330 23.54 -31.17 -18.23
N GLN A 331 23.93 -31.78 -19.35
CA GLN A 331 24.98 -32.82 -19.31
C GLN A 331 26.28 -32.15 -18.82
N PRO A 332 26.99 -32.77 -17.86
CA PRO A 332 28.21 -32.23 -17.28
C PRO A 332 29.37 -32.13 -18.29
#